data_AF-A0A401T7K6-F1
#
_entry.id   AF-A0A401T7K6-F1
#
_cell.length_a   1.000
_cell.length_b   1.000
_cell.length_c   1.000
_cell.angle_alpha   90.00
_cell.angle_beta   90.00
_cell.angle_gamma   90.00
#
_symmetry.space_group_name_H-M   'P 1'
#
loop_
_entity.id
_entity.type
_entity.pdbx_description
1 polymer ?
#
loop_
_entity_poly.entity_id
_entity_poly.type
_entity_poly.pdbx_seq_one_letter_code
_entity_poly.pdbx_strand_id
1 'polypeptide(L)'
;MATNQQQERPSESEFSGLSREHPNTVDSVLLDGPLTDPEAGEQFVQDAFQIILEEAIKKGTNVNEKVCEWKEPDELQDLLDLDLVDAGEPPEKLLERCQDIIRYSVKTAHPRFCNQLFAGLDHHSLVGRYITETLNTSQ
;
A
#
# COMPACT_ATOMS: atom_id res chain seq x y z
N MET A 1 -36.79 11.43 45.77
CA MET A 1 -36.09 12.69 46.13
C MET A 1 -34.75 12.34 46.75
N ALA A 2 -33.67 12.59 46.01
CA ALA A 2 -32.26 12.69 46.44
C ALA A 2 -31.45 12.96 45.14
N THR A 3 -31.36 14.20 44.69
CA THR A 3 -30.21 15.13 44.82
C THR A 3 -28.95 14.69 44.08
N ASN A 4 -28.74 15.39 42.96
CA ASN A 4 -27.57 15.49 42.11
C ASN A 4 -26.29 15.73 42.92
N GLN A 5 -25.20 15.02 42.61
CA GLN A 5 -23.84 15.42 42.98
C GLN A 5 -23.07 15.76 41.71
N GLN A 6 -22.78 17.06 41.54
CA GLN A 6 -21.82 17.57 40.58
C GLN A 6 -20.41 17.15 41.01
N GLN A 7 -19.68 16.50 40.11
CA GLN A 7 -18.25 16.24 40.27
C GLN A 7 -17.50 17.33 39.50
N GLU A 8 -16.85 18.23 40.26
CA GLU A 8 -16.11 19.38 39.73
C GLU A 8 -14.87 18.94 38.94
N ARG A 9 -14.66 19.59 37.79
CA ARG A 9 -13.55 19.39 36.86
C ARG A 9 -12.34 20.22 37.34
N PRO A 10 -11.10 19.69 37.39
CA PRO A 10 -9.94 20.52 37.74
C PRO A 10 -9.67 21.58 36.67
N SER A 11 -9.15 22.74 37.11
CA SER A 11 -8.89 23.95 36.30
C SER A 11 -7.67 23.83 35.37
N GLU A 12 -7.73 24.51 34.22
CA GLU A 12 -6.82 24.47 33.05
C GLU A 12 -5.36 24.94 33.29
N SER A 13 -4.88 25.04 34.52
CA SER A 13 -3.59 25.66 34.86
C SER A 13 -2.46 24.67 35.21
N GLU A 14 -2.63 23.36 35.03
CA GLU A 14 -1.65 22.34 35.48
C GLU A 14 -0.83 21.65 34.37
N PHE A 15 -0.96 22.05 33.10
CA PHE A 15 -0.08 21.55 32.03
C PHE A 15 0.73 22.69 31.39
N SER A 16 1.59 23.32 32.19
CA SER A 16 2.66 24.18 31.66
C SER A 16 4.03 23.61 32.06
N GLY A 17 4.69 22.95 31.12
CA GLY A 17 6.09 22.53 31.23
C GLY A 17 6.38 21.22 30.52
N LEU A 18 7.45 21.21 29.70
CA LEU A 18 8.02 20.16 28.81
C LEU A 18 7.51 20.27 27.36
N SER A 19 8.28 20.57 26.32
CA SER A 19 9.73 20.76 26.13
C SER A 19 9.94 21.73 24.95
N ARG A 20 11.07 22.45 24.90
CA ARG A 20 11.44 23.29 23.75
C ARG A 20 11.89 22.41 22.57
N GLU A 21 10.99 22.16 21.62
CA GLU A 21 11.36 21.67 20.29
C GLU A 21 12.19 22.76 19.60
N HIS A 22 13.44 22.45 19.26
CA HIS A 22 14.24 23.31 18.39
C HIS A 22 13.92 22.90 16.95
N PRO A 23 13.53 23.84 16.06
CA PRO A 23 13.27 23.48 14.67
C PRO A 23 14.58 23.06 14.00
N ASN A 24 14.62 21.83 13.49
CA ASN A 24 15.73 21.33 12.69
C ASN A 24 15.75 22.11 11.37
N THR A 25 16.75 22.96 11.20
CA THR A 25 16.94 23.75 9.98
C THR A 25 18.10 23.17 9.18
N VAL A 26 17.83 22.84 7.91
CA VAL A 26 18.86 22.67 6.87
C VAL A 26 18.61 23.80 5.86
N ASP A 27 19.64 24.59 5.57
CA ASP A 27 19.59 25.73 4.64
C ASP A 27 18.46 26.75 4.89
N SER A 28 18.17 27.06 6.17
CA SER A 28 17.20 28.10 6.59
C SER A 28 15.75 27.89 6.11
N VAL A 29 15.40 26.68 5.68
CA VAL A 29 14.01 26.30 5.36
C VAL A 29 13.37 25.65 6.59
N LEU A 30 12.19 26.16 6.98
CA LEU A 30 11.32 25.56 7.99
C LEU A 30 10.69 24.29 7.39
N LEU A 31 11.09 23.11 7.88
CA LEU A 31 10.57 21.80 7.45
C LEU A 31 9.25 21.40 8.14
N ASP A 32 8.55 22.33 8.78
CA ASP A 32 7.40 22.06 9.65
C ASP A 32 6.05 21.97 8.90
N GLY A 33 6.07 21.78 7.58
CA GLY A 33 4.87 21.50 6.79
C GLY A 33 4.48 20.01 6.86
N PRO A 34 3.21 19.64 6.59
CA PRO A 34 2.87 18.22 6.44
C PRO A 34 3.75 17.62 5.32
N LEU A 35 4.57 16.64 5.68
CA LEU A 35 5.56 16.01 4.80
C LEU A 35 4.92 15.16 3.68
N THR A 36 3.59 15.01 3.71
CA THR A 36 2.83 14.08 2.87
C THR A 36 1.48 14.66 2.50
N ASP A 37 1.02 14.36 1.28
CA ASP A 37 -0.36 14.58 0.83
C ASP A 37 -1.18 13.29 1.09
N PRO A 38 -2.02 13.25 2.14
CA PRO A 38 -2.78 12.05 2.48
C PRO A 38 -3.84 11.71 1.43
N GLU A 39 -4.46 12.73 0.82
CA GLU A 39 -5.50 12.52 -0.19
C GLU A 39 -4.93 11.86 -1.44
N ALA A 40 -3.75 12.31 -1.89
CA ALA A 40 -3.03 11.65 -2.97
C ALA A 40 -2.65 10.20 -2.63
N GLY A 41 -2.24 9.94 -1.38
CA GLY A 41 -1.94 8.59 -0.91
C GLY A 41 -3.17 7.67 -0.92
N GLU A 42 -4.31 8.14 -0.41
CA GLU A 42 -5.57 7.40 -0.42
C GLU A 42 -6.05 7.12 -1.84
N GLN A 43 -5.93 8.10 -2.75
CA GLN A 43 -6.29 7.93 -4.16
C GLN A 43 -5.40 6.88 -4.84
N PHE A 44 -4.08 6.94 -4.62
CA PHE A 44 -3.15 5.94 -5.16
C PHE A 44 -3.51 4.52 -4.70
N VAL A 45 -3.87 4.35 -3.42
CA VAL A 45 -4.32 3.05 -2.89
C VAL A 45 -5.58 2.59 -3.62
N GLN A 46 -6.58 3.45 -3.81
CA GLN A 46 -7.82 3.09 -4.54
C GLN A 46 -7.53 2.64 -5.98
N ASP A 47 -6.69 3.37 -6.70
CA ASP A 47 -6.32 3.06 -8.08
C ASP A 47 -5.54 1.75 -8.18
N ALA A 48 -4.61 1.52 -7.25
CA ALA A 48 -3.86 0.26 -7.16
C ALA A 48 -4.80 -0.92 -6.86
N PHE A 49 -5.77 -0.77 -5.95
CA PHE A 49 -6.77 -1.80 -5.66
C PHE A 49 -7.62 -2.13 -6.89
N GLN A 50 -7.98 -1.12 -7.68
CA GLN A 50 -8.72 -1.32 -8.93
C GLN A 50 -7.89 -2.12 -9.94
N ILE A 51 -6.59 -1.83 -10.07
CA ILE A 51 -5.67 -2.62 -10.90
C ILE A 51 -5.57 -4.06 -10.40
N ILE A 52 -5.40 -4.27 -9.10
CA ILE A 52 -5.32 -5.62 -8.51
C ILE A 52 -6.61 -6.41 -8.79
N LEU A 53 -7.78 -5.77 -8.63
CA LEU A 53 -9.07 -6.39 -8.89
C LEU A 53 -9.22 -6.84 -10.35
N GLU A 54 -8.89 -5.99 -11.32
CA GLU A 54 -9.04 -6.33 -12.74
C GLU A 54 -7.94 -7.29 -13.23
N GLU A 55 -6.68 -6.97 -12.97
CA GLU A 55 -5.53 -7.62 -13.60
C GLU A 55 -5.05 -8.86 -12.84
N ALA A 56 -5.05 -8.82 -11.51
CA ALA A 56 -4.54 -9.94 -10.70
C ALA A 56 -5.66 -10.92 -10.33
N ILE A 57 -6.84 -10.43 -9.93
CA ILE A 57 -7.95 -11.28 -9.48
C ILE A 57 -8.77 -11.77 -10.67
N LYS A 58 -9.44 -10.88 -11.42
CA LYS A 58 -10.36 -11.28 -12.49
C LYS A 58 -9.62 -11.96 -13.65
N LYS A 59 -8.60 -11.33 -14.21
CA LYS A 59 -7.81 -11.93 -15.30
C LYS A 59 -6.97 -13.11 -14.81
N GLY A 60 -6.31 -12.99 -13.66
CA GLY A 60 -5.47 -14.06 -13.12
C GLY A 60 -6.19 -15.36 -12.81
N THR A 61 -7.52 -15.34 -12.65
CA THR A 61 -8.37 -16.53 -12.45
C THR A 61 -9.18 -16.95 -13.68
N ASN A 62 -9.10 -16.19 -14.78
CA ASN A 62 -9.84 -16.46 -16.01
C ASN A 62 -9.13 -17.50 -16.88
N VAL A 63 -9.80 -18.62 -17.18
CA VAL A 63 -9.26 -19.73 -18.00
C VAL A 63 -8.91 -19.38 -19.45
N ASN A 64 -9.38 -18.23 -19.93
CA ASN A 64 -9.08 -17.72 -21.27
C ASN A 64 -7.82 -16.85 -21.32
N GLU A 65 -7.25 -16.50 -20.16
CA GLU A 65 -6.01 -15.74 -20.05
C GLU A 65 -4.78 -16.67 -20.03
N LYS A 66 -3.59 -16.08 -20.18
CA LYS A 66 -2.34 -16.82 -20.04
C LYS A 66 -2.04 -17.09 -18.57
N VAL A 67 -1.55 -18.30 -18.26
CA VAL A 67 -1.00 -18.64 -16.93
C VAL A 67 0.25 -17.80 -16.63
N CYS A 68 1.04 -17.47 -17.66
CA CYS A 68 2.26 -16.68 -17.55
C CYS A 68 2.56 -16.07 -18.93
N GLU A 69 2.98 -14.80 -18.95
CA GLU A 69 3.56 -14.15 -20.12
C GLU A 69 5.10 -14.27 -20.03
N TRP A 70 5.62 -15.41 -20.51
CA TRP A 70 7.05 -15.71 -20.43
C TRP A 70 7.91 -14.68 -21.17
N LYS A 71 9.04 -14.32 -20.54
CA LYS A 71 10.08 -13.40 -21.01
C LYS A 71 11.44 -13.95 -20.62
N GLU A 72 12.45 -13.74 -21.46
CA GLU A 72 13.84 -14.01 -21.08
C GLU A 72 14.29 -13.01 -20.00
N PRO A 73 15.24 -13.34 -19.12
CA PRO A 73 15.65 -12.47 -18.01
C PRO A 73 16.05 -11.06 -18.45
N ASP A 74 16.87 -10.94 -19.50
CA ASP A 74 17.34 -9.64 -20.00
C ASP A 74 16.16 -8.80 -20.56
N GLU A 75 15.24 -9.44 -21.29
CA GLU A 75 14.03 -8.77 -21.80
C GLU A 75 13.12 -8.32 -20.65
N LEU A 76 12.96 -9.14 -19.61
CA LEU A 76 12.11 -8.81 -18.47
C LEU A 76 12.72 -7.67 -17.63
N GLN A 77 14.04 -7.62 -17.49
CA GLN A 77 14.73 -6.53 -16.81
C GLN A 77 14.46 -5.19 -17.51
N ASP A 78 14.59 -5.16 -18.85
CA ASP A 78 14.32 -3.96 -19.64
C ASP A 78 12.84 -3.53 -19.57
N LEU A 79 11.92 -4.51 -19.52
CA LEU A 79 10.48 -4.24 -19.41
C LEU A 79 10.08 -3.69 -18.04
N LEU A 80 10.73 -4.13 -16.96
CA LEU A 80 10.37 -3.74 -15.60
C LEU A 80 11.14 -2.53 -15.08
N ASP A 81 12.31 -2.21 -15.66
CA ASP A 81 13.14 -1.07 -15.29
C ASP A 81 13.32 -0.96 -13.76
N LEU A 82 13.98 -1.96 -13.18
CA LEU A 82 14.04 -2.18 -11.73
C LEU A 82 15.11 -1.37 -10.99
N ASP A 83 15.88 -0.54 -11.71
CA ASP A 83 16.95 0.25 -11.13
C ASP A 83 16.40 1.36 -10.24
N LEU A 84 16.90 1.44 -9.00
CA LEU A 84 16.52 2.48 -8.05
C LEU A 84 17.32 3.75 -8.34
N VAL A 85 16.62 4.88 -8.50
CA VAL A 85 17.20 6.20 -8.75
C VAL A 85 16.92 7.15 -7.58
N ASP A 86 17.69 8.23 -7.49
CA ASP A 86 17.60 9.18 -6.36
C ASP A 86 16.26 9.94 -6.30
N ALA A 87 15.61 10.15 -7.44
CA ALA A 87 14.35 10.86 -7.54
C ALA A 87 13.15 9.90 -7.49
N GLY A 88 12.06 10.32 -6.87
CA GLY A 88 10.79 9.59 -6.95
C GLY A 88 10.17 9.65 -8.34
N GLU A 89 9.23 8.72 -8.58
CA GLU A 89 8.41 8.71 -9.79
C GLU A 89 7.00 9.23 -9.50
N PRO A 90 6.31 9.77 -10.52
CA PRO A 90 4.94 10.22 -10.35
C PRO A 90 3.98 9.01 -10.12
N PRO A 91 2.85 9.21 -9.42
CA PRO A 91 1.91 8.14 -9.11
C PRO A 91 1.45 7.32 -10.32
N GLU A 92 1.25 7.97 -11.47
CA GLU A 92 0.82 7.30 -12.71
C GLU A 92 1.85 6.27 -13.17
N LYS A 93 3.15 6.61 -13.03
CA LYS A 93 4.24 5.70 -13.40
C LYS A 93 4.31 4.50 -12.46
N LEU A 94 4.07 4.72 -11.17
CA LEU A 94 4.01 3.64 -10.18
C LEU A 94 2.82 2.71 -10.46
N LEU A 95 1.67 3.24 -10.88
CA LEU A 95 0.52 2.42 -11.29
C LEU A 95 0.80 1.61 -12.56
N GLU A 96 1.50 2.18 -13.55
CA GLU A 96 2.01 1.43 -14.71
C GLU A 96 2.91 0.27 -14.27
N ARG A 97 3.85 0.53 -13.35
CA ARG A 97 4.73 -0.51 -12.81
C ARG A 97 3.94 -1.61 -12.08
N CYS A 98 2.90 -1.27 -11.32
CA CYS A 98 2.01 -2.28 -10.72
C CYS A 98 1.37 -3.17 -11.79
N GLN A 99 0.91 -2.60 -12.90
CA GLN A 99 0.32 -3.37 -14.01
C GLN A 99 1.35 -4.28 -14.66
N ASP A 100 2.57 -3.80 -14.93
CA ASP A 100 3.63 -4.59 -15.55
C ASP A 100 4.09 -5.73 -14.64
N ILE A 101 4.29 -5.46 -13.35
CA ILE A 101 4.61 -6.49 -12.35
C ILE A 101 3.53 -7.58 -12.35
N ILE A 102 2.26 -7.19 -12.31
CA ILE A 102 1.15 -8.15 -12.35
C ILE A 102 1.20 -8.92 -13.66
N ARG A 103 1.32 -8.25 -14.81
CA ARG A 103 1.27 -8.83 -16.15
C ARG A 103 2.32 -9.92 -16.35
N TYR A 104 3.57 -9.64 -16.01
CA TYR A 104 4.69 -10.56 -16.24
C TYR A 104 4.87 -11.59 -15.12
N SER A 105 4.19 -11.43 -13.99
CA SER A 105 4.15 -12.46 -12.94
C SER A 105 3.35 -13.69 -13.34
N VAL A 106 3.76 -14.86 -12.83
CA VAL A 106 3.02 -16.11 -12.96
C VAL A 106 1.69 -16.01 -12.22
N LYS A 107 0.58 -16.35 -12.89
CA LYS A 107 -0.77 -16.36 -12.32
C LYS A 107 -1.01 -17.65 -11.54
N THR A 108 -0.52 -17.73 -10.31
CA THR A 108 -0.69 -18.90 -9.43
C THR A 108 -2.16 -19.19 -9.08
N ALA A 109 -3.01 -18.18 -9.18
CA ALA A 109 -4.46 -18.26 -9.04
C ALA A 109 -5.17 -18.91 -10.25
N HIS A 110 -4.49 -19.06 -11.38
CA HIS A 110 -5.11 -19.52 -12.62
C HIS A 110 -5.53 -20.99 -12.50
N PRO A 111 -6.74 -21.39 -12.93
CA PRO A 111 -7.24 -22.77 -12.77
C PRO A 111 -6.41 -23.85 -13.48
N ARG A 112 -5.55 -23.45 -14.43
CA ARG A 112 -4.60 -24.32 -15.15
C ARG A 112 -3.15 -24.24 -14.63
N PHE A 113 -2.91 -23.57 -13.50
CA PHE A 113 -1.61 -23.57 -12.84
C PHE A 113 -1.47 -24.84 -11.99
N CYS A 114 -0.65 -25.78 -12.45
CA CYS A 114 -0.44 -27.09 -11.79
C CYS A 114 1.03 -27.34 -11.44
N ASN A 115 1.84 -26.29 -11.35
CA ASN A 115 3.29 -26.43 -11.17
C ASN A 115 3.71 -26.71 -9.72
N GLN A 116 2.82 -26.45 -8.76
CA GLN A 116 3.14 -26.46 -7.32
C GLN A 116 2.04 -27.19 -6.53
N LEU A 117 2.33 -27.47 -5.25
CA LEU A 117 1.35 -28.04 -4.31
C LEU A 117 0.34 -27.01 -3.79
N PHE A 118 0.46 -25.75 -4.21
CA PHE A 118 -0.50 -24.68 -3.97
C PHE A 118 -1.00 -24.12 -5.30
N ALA A 119 -2.26 -23.70 -5.34
CA ALA A 119 -2.86 -23.02 -6.48
C ALA A 119 -4.17 -22.34 -6.07
N GLY A 120 -4.67 -21.47 -6.94
CA GLY A 120 -5.96 -20.82 -6.76
C GLY A 120 -5.89 -19.58 -5.86
N LEU A 121 -7.05 -18.94 -5.71
CA LEU A 121 -7.23 -17.73 -4.94
C LEU A 121 -8.52 -17.83 -4.14
N ASP A 122 -8.39 -17.91 -2.81
CA ASP A 122 -9.53 -17.77 -1.90
C ASP A 122 -9.75 -16.29 -1.58
N HIS A 123 -10.92 -15.77 -1.93
CA HIS A 123 -11.24 -14.34 -1.81
C HIS A 123 -11.29 -13.88 -0.35
N HIS A 124 -11.77 -14.74 0.56
CA HIS A 124 -11.85 -14.40 1.99
C HIS A 124 -10.45 -14.31 2.61
N SER A 125 -9.58 -15.25 2.29
CA SER A 125 -8.17 -15.25 2.71
C SER A 125 -7.42 -14.05 2.13
N LEU A 126 -7.71 -13.65 0.89
CA LEU A 126 -7.13 -12.45 0.27
C LEU A 126 -7.51 -11.18 1.04
N VAL A 127 -8.80 -11.01 1.38
CA VAL A 127 -9.24 -9.89 2.21
C VAL A 127 -8.58 -9.93 3.60
N GLY A 128 -8.45 -11.12 4.19
CA GLY A 128 -7.69 -11.32 5.42
C GLY A 128 -6.24 -10.81 5.31
N ARG A 129 -5.56 -11.13 4.21
CA ARG A 129 -4.20 -10.62 3.93
C ARG A 129 -4.17 -9.10 3.82
N TYR A 130 -5.10 -8.48 3.09
CA TYR A 130 -5.16 -7.01 3.02
C TYR A 130 -5.34 -6.37 4.39
N ILE A 131 -6.21 -6.92 5.25
CA ILE A 131 -6.41 -6.43 6.62
C ILE A 131 -5.11 -6.56 7.43
N THR A 132 -4.46 -7.72 7.40
CA THR A 132 -3.21 -7.95 8.13
C THR A 132 -2.10 -7.00 7.70
N GLU A 133 -1.89 -6.84 6.39
CA GLU A 133 -0.88 -5.93 5.85
C GLU A 133 -1.20 -4.45 6.16
N THR A 134 -2.48 -4.07 6.15
CA THR A 134 -2.90 -2.70 6.48
C THR A 134 -2.67 -2.37 7.95
N LEU A 135 -2.89 -3.33 8.86
CA LEU A 135 -2.72 -3.12 10.30
C LEU A 135 -1.26 -3.15 10.75
N ASN A 136 -0.37 -3.80 9.98
CA ASN A 136 1.09 -3.79 10.15
C ASN A 136 1.59 -3.87 11.61
N THR A 137 1.00 -4.77 12.39
CA THR A 137 1.44 -5.07 13.77
C THR A 137 2.47 -6.19 13.78
N SER A 138 3.18 -6.39 14.89
CA SER A 138 4.13 -7.51 15.03
C SER A 138 3.42 -8.84 14.82
N GLN A 139 4.04 -9.72 14.02
CA GLN A 139 3.70 -11.14 13.95
C GLN A 139 4.45 -11.94 14.99
#